data_AF-A0A961FM39-F1
#
_entry.id   AF-A0A961FM39-F1
#
_cell.length_a   1.000
_cell.length_b   1.000
_cell.length_c   1.000
_cell.angle_alpha   90.00
_cell.angle_beta   90.00
_cell.angle_gamma   90.00
#
_symmetry.space_group_name_H-M   'P 1'
#
loop_
_entity.id
_entity.type
_entity.pdbx_description
1 polymer ?
#
loop_
_entity_poly.entity_id
_entity_poly.type
_entity_poly.pdbx_seq_one_letter_code
_entity_poly.pdbx_strand_id
1 'polypeptide(L)'
;MAYDDEEMPVTDGYRSRARLCASLLAVPSIALALSSIVLLPWLSETKNRLDNPYWDAQLTFATDALVIALCGLPFVIIRVAELIPRLFKLTWIVVIAGYLSLVSYMFQSHFPLIGKLIWLSLGVGCMALAGLGLRYDSLAKNQSSEQSRVP
;
A
#
# COMPACT_ATOMS: atom_id res chain seq x y z
N MET A 1 18.77 -41.25 -5.52
CA MET A 1 17.90 -40.34 -4.76
C MET A 1 17.25 -39.41 -5.76
N ALA A 2 16.08 -39.79 -6.26
CA ALA A 2 15.21 -38.86 -6.96
C ALA A 2 14.64 -37.94 -5.87
N TYR A 3 14.84 -36.63 -6.00
CA TYR A 3 14.03 -35.68 -5.26
C TYR A 3 12.62 -35.81 -5.85
N ASP A 4 11.67 -36.30 -5.06
CA ASP A 4 10.26 -36.09 -5.33
C ASP A 4 10.07 -34.57 -5.37
N ASP A 5 9.89 -34.03 -6.57
CA ASP A 5 9.30 -32.72 -6.78
C ASP A 5 7.88 -32.80 -6.22
N GLU A 6 7.71 -32.60 -4.91
CA GLU A 6 6.42 -32.31 -4.30
C GLU A 6 5.89 -31.05 -4.99
N GLU A 7 5.04 -31.24 -5.99
CA GLU A 7 4.26 -30.20 -6.63
C GLU A 7 3.44 -29.50 -5.54
N MET A 8 4.00 -28.39 -5.02
CA MET A 8 3.31 -27.52 -4.10
C MET A 8 1.97 -27.16 -4.76
N PRO A 9 0.82 -27.41 -4.10
CA PRO A 9 -0.47 -27.18 -4.71
C PRO A 9 -0.54 -25.73 -5.20
N VAL A 10 -0.93 -25.54 -6.47
CA VAL A 10 -0.81 -24.26 -7.20
C VAL A 10 -1.42 -23.08 -6.44
N THR A 11 -2.43 -23.34 -5.59
CA THR A 11 -3.06 -22.37 -4.69
C THR A 11 -2.12 -21.79 -3.63
N ASP A 12 -1.20 -22.59 -3.10
CA ASP A 12 -0.25 -22.19 -2.07
C ASP A 12 0.85 -21.29 -2.67
N GLY A 13 1.21 -21.55 -3.92
CA GLY A 13 2.09 -20.68 -4.69
C GLY A 13 1.54 -19.26 -4.85
N TYR A 14 0.25 -19.09 -5.13
CA TYR A 14 -0.35 -17.77 -5.27
C TYR A 14 -0.50 -17.02 -3.94
N ARG A 15 -0.87 -17.72 -2.85
CA ARG A 15 -0.93 -17.10 -1.51
C ARG A 15 0.45 -16.64 -1.03
N SER A 16 1.47 -17.48 -1.23
CA SER A 16 2.86 -17.14 -0.90
C SER A 16 3.32 -15.88 -1.64
N ARG A 17 2.99 -15.73 -2.93
CA ARG A 17 3.30 -14.53 -3.72
C ARG A 17 2.56 -13.28 -3.22
N ALA A 18 1.28 -13.40 -2.87
CA ALA A 18 0.51 -12.29 -2.30
C ALA A 18 1.10 -11.82 -0.96
N ARG A 19 1.54 -12.76 -0.12
CA ARG A 19 2.25 -12.47 1.13
C ARG A 19 3.58 -11.77 0.89
N LEU A 20 4.35 -12.22 -0.11
CA LEU A 20 5.61 -11.58 -0.48
C LEU A 20 5.40 -10.12 -0.91
N CYS A 21 4.37 -9.83 -1.70
CA CYS A 21 3.98 -8.45 -2.03
C CYS A 21 3.65 -7.63 -0.78
N ALA A 22 2.91 -8.20 0.17
CA ALA A 22 2.58 -7.51 1.42
C ALA A 22 3.84 -7.22 2.28
N SER A 23 4.76 -8.19 2.37
CA SER A 23 6.03 -8.04 3.08
C SER A 23 6.91 -6.96 2.45
N LEU A 24 6.97 -6.88 1.11
CA LEU A 24 7.71 -5.81 0.42
C LEU A 24 7.12 -4.43 0.69
N LEU A 25 5.79 -4.33 0.84
CA LEU A 25 5.11 -3.07 1.18
C LEU A 25 5.20 -2.71 2.67
N ALA A 26 5.61 -3.64 3.55
CA ALA A 26 5.78 -3.35 4.96
C ALA A 26 6.88 -2.29 5.20
N VAL A 27 7.99 -2.37 4.46
CA VAL A 27 9.10 -1.42 4.57
C VAL A 27 8.68 0.02 4.25
N PRO A 28 8.10 0.34 3.08
CA PRO A 28 7.64 1.70 2.79
C PRO A 28 6.50 2.14 3.73
N SER A 29 5.67 1.21 4.23
CA SER A 29 4.63 1.54 5.20
C SER A 29 5.22 1.96 6.54
N ILE A 30 6.22 1.23 7.07
CA ILE A 30 6.92 1.58 8.31
C ILE A 30 7.64 2.92 8.14
N ALA A 31 8.33 3.13 7.02
CA ALA A 31 8.97 4.40 6.74
C ALA A 31 7.96 5.56 6.77
N LEU A 32 6.80 5.38 6.14
CA LEU A 32 5.73 6.37 6.14
C LEU A 32 5.16 6.63 7.55
N ALA A 33 4.98 5.57 8.35
CA ALA A 33 4.55 5.68 9.75
C ALA A 33 5.55 6.51 10.58
N LEU A 34 6.83 6.18 10.48
CA LEU A 34 7.89 6.90 11.19
C LEU A 34 8.00 8.36 10.74
N SER A 35 7.92 8.62 9.43
CA SER A 35 7.91 9.99 8.90
C SER A 35 6.70 10.78 9.40
N SER A 36 5.53 10.16 9.54
CA SER A 36 4.32 10.85 9.98
C SER A 36 4.38 11.40 11.40
N ILE A 37 5.15 10.76 12.29
CA ILE A 37 5.34 11.20 13.68
C ILE A 37 5.96 12.61 13.72
N VAL A 38 6.83 12.92 12.76
CA VAL A 38 7.51 14.22 12.66
C VAL A 38 6.73 15.17 11.74
N LEU A 39 6.26 14.66 10.60
CA LEU A 39 5.63 15.48 9.56
C LEU A 39 4.26 16.01 9.96
N LEU A 40 3.39 15.22 10.61
CA LEU A 40 2.04 15.68 10.97
C LEU A 40 2.06 16.86 11.95
N PRO A 41 2.80 16.82 13.07
CA PRO A 41 2.90 17.98 13.96
C PRO A 41 3.49 19.20 13.24
N TRP A 42 4.55 18.99 12.44
CA TRP A 42 5.19 20.05 11.69
C TRP A 42 4.25 20.71 10.67
N LEU A 43 3.47 19.92 9.92
CA LEU A 43 2.47 20.41 8.96
C LEU A 43 1.38 21.22 9.68
N SER A 44 0.89 20.72 10.83
CA SER A 44 -0.13 21.40 11.62
C SER A 44 0.38 22.72 12.22
N GLU A 45 1.59 22.73 12.75
CA GLU A 45 2.22 23.95 13.30
C GLU A 45 2.47 24.98 12.20
N THR A 46 2.98 24.52 11.05
CA THR A 46 3.26 25.37 9.89
C THR A 46 1.99 25.98 9.32
N LYS A 47 0.90 25.20 9.24
CA LYS A 47 -0.43 25.68 8.83
C LYS A 47 -0.91 26.83 9.72
N ASN A 48 -0.82 26.68 11.05
CA ASN A 48 -1.26 27.72 11.99
C ASN A 48 -0.42 29.01 11.93
N ARG A 49 0.80 28.95 11.39
CA ARG A 49 1.71 30.10 11.26
C ARG A 49 1.56 30.82 9.91
N LEU A 50 0.99 30.17 8.91
CA LEU A 50 0.90 30.69 7.55
C LEU A 50 -0.40 31.45 7.36
N ASP A 51 -0.30 32.76 7.16
CA ASP A 51 -1.41 33.61 6.73
C ASP A 51 -1.46 33.71 5.21
N ASN A 52 -1.46 32.55 4.53
CA ASN A 52 -1.51 32.49 3.07
C ASN A 52 -2.46 31.37 2.62
N PRO A 53 -3.59 31.70 1.95
CA PRO A 53 -4.64 30.73 1.62
C PRO A 53 -4.17 29.67 0.62
N TYR A 54 -3.19 29.99 -0.24
CA TYR A 54 -2.62 29.01 -1.16
C TYR A 54 -1.82 27.93 -0.39
N TRP A 55 -0.99 28.33 0.56
CA TRP A 55 -0.20 27.39 1.36
C TRP A 55 -1.06 26.61 2.35
N ASP A 56 -2.13 27.23 2.88
CA ASP A 56 -3.11 26.56 3.73
C ASP A 56 -3.79 25.37 3.01
N ALA A 57 -4.19 25.56 1.75
CA ALA A 57 -4.75 24.49 0.92
C ALA A 57 -3.72 23.38 0.64
N GLN A 58 -2.47 23.73 0.35
CA GLN A 58 -1.39 22.76 0.10
C GLN A 58 -1.09 21.91 1.35
N LEU A 59 -1.01 22.53 2.52
CA LEU A 59 -0.74 21.84 3.78
C LEU A 59 -1.91 20.98 4.23
N THR A 60 -3.15 21.43 3.98
CA THR A 60 -4.35 20.62 4.23
C THR A 60 -4.34 19.39 3.34
N PHE A 61 -4.06 19.53 2.04
CA PHE A 61 -3.98 18.38 1.14
C PHE A 61 -2.83 17.42 1.48
N ALA A 62 -1.67 17.95 1.90
CA ALA A 62 -0.56 17.13 2.39
C ALA A 62 -0.96 16.31 3.62
N THR A 63 -1.70 16.93 4.55
CA THR A 63 -2.21 16.29 5.77
C THR A 63 -3.21 15.19 5.42
N ASP A 64 -4.19 15.50 4.58
CA ASP A 64 -5.21 14.52 4.15
C ASP A 64 -4.57 13.34 3.43
N ALA A 65 -3.65 13.59 2.49
CA ALA A 65 -2.94 12.54 1.77
C ALA A 65 -2.14 11.63 2.71
N LEU A 66 -1.47 12.22 3.71
CA LEU A 66 -0.72 11.46 4.71
C LEU A 66 -1.64 10.65 5.63
N VAL A 67 -2.76 11.22 6.08
CA VAL A 67 -3.76 10.53 6.90
C VAL A 67 -4.37 9.35 6.14
N ILE A 68 -4.79 9.55 4.90
CA ILE A 68 -5.36 8.48 4.06
C ILE A 68 -4.32 7.36 3.84
N ALA A 69 -3.06 7.71 3.61
CA ALA A 69 -1.99 6.73 3.51
C ALA A 69 -1.77 5.95 4.82
N LEU A 70 -1.81 6.63 5.97
CA LEU A 70 -1.71 6.00 7.28
C LEU A 70 -2.87 5.06 7.57
N CYS A 71 -4.08 5.35 7.09
CA CYS A 71 -5.20 4.43 7.19
C CYS A 71 -4.94 3.08 6.49
N GLY A 72 -4.01 3.01 5.53
CA GLY A 72 -3.60 1.77 4.87
C GLY A 72 -2.69 0.85 5.70
N LEU A 73 -1.96 1.39 6.68
CA LEU A 73 -0.99 0.64 7.51
C LEU A 73 -1.60 -0.57 8.24
N PRO A 74 -2.73 -0.44 8.97
CA PRO A 74 -3.36 -1.59 9.63
C PRO A 74 -3.69 -2.71 8.65
N PHE A 75 -4.07 -2.37 7.42
CA PHE A 75 -4.40 -3.35 6.41
C PHE A 75 -3.17 -4.09 5.90
N VAL A 76 -2.04 -3.41 5.71
CA VAL A 76 -0.76 -4.07 5.40
C VAL A 76 -0.37 -5.06 6.51
N ILE A 77 -0.52 -4.66 7.78
CA ILE A 77 -0.24 -5.53 8.94
C ILE A 77 -1.15 -6.76 8.94
N ILE A 78 -2.47 -6.57 8.77
CA ILE A 78 -3.46 -7.66 8.68
C ILE A 78 -3.07 -8.66 7.60
N ARG A 79 -2.45 -8.19 6.51
CA ARG A 79 -1.99 -9.04 5.42
C ARG A 79 -0.70 -9.77 5.67
N VAL A 80 0.30 -9.10 6.22
CA VAL A 80 1.58 -9.74 6.56
C VAL A 80 1.37 -10.85 7.60
N ALA A 81 0.47 -10.62 8.56
CA ALA A 81 0.13 -11.56 9.61
C ALA A 81 -1.01 -12.54 9.25
N GLU A 82 -1.56 -12.45 8.03
CA GLU A 82 -2.64 -13.31 7.51
C GLU A 82 -3.87 -13.45 8.43
N LEU A 83 -4.17 -12.41 9.23
CA LEU A 83 -5.11 -12.50 10.36
C LEU A 83 -6.57 -12.69 9.94
N ILE A 84 -7.02 -11.98 8.91
CA ILE A 84 -8.45 -11.93 8.54
C ILE A 84 -8.63 -12.17 7.03
N PRO A 85 -8.74 -13.44 6.58
CA PRO A 85 -8.84 -13.81 5.18
C PRO A 85 -10.02 -13.17 4.42
N ARG A 86 -11.08 -12.77 5.13
CA ARG A 86 -12.26 -12.14 4.52
C ARG A 86 -12.02 -10.69 4.07
N LEU A 87 -11.08 -9.99 4.71
CA LEU A 87 -10.79 -8.57 4.44
C LEU A 87 -9.69 -8.37 3.39
N PHE A 88 -9.17 -9.48 2.87
CA PHE A 88 -8.02 -9.55 2.02
C PHE A 88 -8.10 -8.66 0.76
N LYS A 89 -9.23 -8.66 0.04
CA LYS A 89 -9.42 -7.76 -1.11
C LYS A 89 -9.53 -6.29 -0.70
N LEU A 90 -10.26 -6.01 0.38
CA LEU A 90 -10.46 -4.66 0.90
C LEU A 90 -9.12 -4.02 1.29
N THR A 91 -8.25 -4.79 1.95
CA THR A 91 -6.90 -4.35 2.29
C THR A 91 -6.18 -3.75 1.10
N TRP A 92 -6.10 -4.48 -0.02
CA TRP A 92 -5.34 -4.02 -1.18
C TRP A 92 -5.92 -2.75 -1.77
N ILE A 93 -7.25 -2.62 -1.79
CA ILE A 93 -7.94 -1.42 -2.28
C ILE A 93 -7.58 -0.21 -1.42
N VAL A 94 -7.62 -0.35 -0.09
CA VAL A 94 -7.28 0.75 0.83
C VAL A 94 -5.81 1.14 0.68
N VAL A 95 -4.91 0.16 0.56
CA VAL A 95 -3.48 0.42 0.34
C VAL A 95 -3.23 1.16 -0.98
N ILE A 96 -3.89 0.74 -2.06
CA ILE A 96 -3.81 1.42 -3.37
C ILE A 96 -4.33 2.86 -3.26
N ALA A 97 -5.46 3.08 -2.57
CA ALA A 97 -6.02 4.41 -2.37
C ALA A 97 -5.10 5.33 -1.55
N GLY A 98 -4.43 4.78 -0.53
CA GLY A 98 -3.41 5.48 0.25
C GLY A 98 -2.25 5.96 -0.61
N TYR A 99 -1.63 5.06 -1.37
CA TYR A 99 -0.52 5.42 -2.26
C TYR A 99 -0.97 6.36 -3.40
N LEU A 100 -2.17 6.19 -3.93
CA LEU A 100 -2.73 7.09 -4.94
C LEU A 100 -2.85 8.53 -4.39
N SER A 101 -3.32 8.68 -3.15
CA SER A 101 -3.45 9.99 -2.51
C SER A 101 -2.09 10.69 -2.36
N LEU A 102 -1.04 9.95 -1.98
CA LEU A 102 0.33 10.48 -1.94
C LEU A 102 0.85 10.86 -3.32
N VAL A 103 0.59 10.03 -4.34
CA VAL A 103 0.97 10.31 -5.73
C VAL A 103 0.27 11.57 -6.23
N SER A 104 -1.03 11.73 -5.96
CA SER A 104 -1.79 12.94 -6.30
C SER A 104 -1.23 14.18 -5.62
N TYR A 105 -0.90 14.10 -4.33
CA TYR A 105 -0.23 15.19 -3.62
C TYR A 105 1.14 15.51 -4.23
N MET A 106 1.95 14.49 -4.49
CA MET A 106 3.24 14.68 -5.15
C MET A 106 3.06 15.37 -6.49
N PHE A 107 2.10 14.98 -7.35
CA PHE A 107 1.85 15.65 -8.62
C PHE A 107 1.49 17.15 -8.47
N GLN A 108 0.67 17.50 -7.47
CA GLN A 108 0.27 18.90 -7.24
C GLN A 108 1.37 19.74 -6.57
N SER A 109 2.21 19.12 -5.74
CA SER A 109 3.23 19.80 -4.96
C SER A 109 4.25 20.55 -5.83
N HIS A 110 4.76 21.67 -5.31
CA HIS A 110 5.74 22.52 -5.98
C HIS A 110 7.20 22.14 -5.61
N PHE A 111 7.43 20.88 -5.22
CA PHE A 111 8.77 20.41 -4.89
C PHE A 111 9.69 20.33 -6.12
N PRO A 112 11.02 20.38 -5.92
CA PRO A 112 11.99 20.20 -7.00
C PRO A 112 11.70 18.94 -7.81
N LEU A 113 11.78 19.06 -9.14
CA LEU A 113 11.36 18.03 -10.09
C LEU A 113 12.02 16.66 -9.82
N ILE A 114 13.33 16.65 -9.50
CA ILE A 114 14.08 15.42 -9.26
C ILE A 114 13.49 14.65 -8.07
N GLY A 115 13.29 15.32 -6.93
CA GLY A 115 12.70 14.69 -5.74
C GLY A 115 11.27 14.20 -6.01
N LYS A 116 10.49 15.00 -6.74
CA LYS A 116 9.12 14.67 -7.17
C LYS A 116 9.07 13.37 -7.96
N LEU A 117 9.95 13.22 -8.95
CA LEU A 117 10.01 12.02 -9.80
C LEU A 117 10.39 10.76 -9.01
N ILE A 118 11.28 10.87 -8.02
CA ILE A 118 11.65 9.75 -7.15
C ILE A 118 10.43 9.29 -6.34
N TRP A 119 9.74 10.21 -5.67
CA TRP A 119 8.57 9.88 -4.86
C TRP A 119 7.39 9.37 -5.69
N LEU A 120 7.16 9.94 -6.86
CA LEU A 120 6.14 9.46 -7.79
C LEU A 120 6.44 8.04 -8.27
N SER A 121 7.69 7.75 -8.64
CA SER A 121 8.09 6.41 -9.09
C SER A 121 7.95 5.38 -7.97
N LEU A 122 8.34 5.73 -6.75
CA LEU A 122 8.15 4.88 -5.57
C LEU A 122 6.66 4.64 -5.27
N GLY A 123 5.83 5.68 -5.31
CA GLY A 123 4.39 5.58 -5.07
C GLY A 123 3.70 4.70 -6.11
N VAL A 124 3.97 4.91 -7.39
CA VAL A 124 3.45 4.07 -8.48
C VAL A 124 3.96 2.63 -8.37
N GLY A 125 5.22 2.43 -8.01
CA GLY A 125 5.78 1.10 -7.76
C GLY A 125 5.05 0.36 -6.62
N CYS A 126 4.77 1.05 -5.51
CA CYS A 126 4.00 0.50 -4.40
C CYS A 126 2.55 0.16 -4.80
N MET A 127 1.90 1.02 -5.60
CA MET A 127 0.57 0.73 -6.15
C MET A 127 0.59 -0.50 -7.05
N ALA A 128 1.59 -0.63 -7.93
CA ALA A 128 1.74 -1.77 -8.81
C ALA A 128 1.93 -3.08 -8.02
N LEU A 129 2.78 -3.06 -6.97
CA LEU A 129 2.95 -4.19 -6.06
C LEU A 129 1.65 -4.58 -5.34
N ALA A 130 0.90 -3.59 -4.86
CA ALA A 130 -0.40 -3.84 -4.23
C ALA A 130 -1.43 -4.42 -5.22
N GLY A 131 -1.43 -3.94 -6.46
CA GLY A 131 -2.24 -4.47 -7.55
C GLY A 131 -1.88 -5.92 -7.92
N LEU A 132 -0.60 -6.26 -7.93
CA LEU A 132 -0.13 -7.63 -8.11
C LEU A 132 -0.59 -8.54 -6.97
N GLY A 133 -0.47 -8.08 -5.72
CA GLY A 133 -1.01 -8.79 -4.55
C GLY A 133 -2.49 -9.10 -4.69
N LEU A 134 -3.30 -8.10 -5.06
CA LEU A 134 -4.73 -8.26 -5.31
C LEU A 134 -5.03 -9.30 -6.41
N ARG A 135 -4.26 -9.28 -7.50
CA ARG A 135 -4.40 -10.25 -8.60
C ARG A 135 -4.13 -11.67 -8.11
N TYR A 136 -3.04 -11.89 -7.36
CA TYR A 136 -2.69 -13.22 -6.85
C TYR A 136 -3.75 -13.79 -5.90
N ASP A 137 -4.32 -12.97 -5.02
CA ASP A 137 -5.42 -13.44 -4.16
C ASP A 137 -6.69 -13.78 -4.93
N SER A 138 -6.99 -13.04 -6.00
CA SER A 138 -8.15 -13.35 -6.83
C SER A 138 -7.97 -14.68 -7.57
N LEU A 139 -6.75 -14.97 -8.04
CA LEU A 139 -6.42 -16.25 -8.67
C LEU A 139 -6.50 -17.42 -7.68
N ALA A 140 -5.94 -17.25 -6.47
CA ALA A 140 -6.00 -18.24 -5.41
C ALA A 140 -7.45 -18.60 -5.04
N LYS A 141 -8.36 -17.61 -4.99
CA LYS A 141 -9.78 -17.82 -4.70
C LYS A 141 -10.52 -18.55 -5.83
N ASN A 142 -10.21 -18.24 -7.08
CA ASN A 142 -10.85 -18.89 -8.23
C ASN A 142 -10.50 -20.38 -8.28
N GLN A 143 -9.22 -20.73 -8.07
CA GLN A 143 -8.80 -22.14 -8.05
C GLN A 143 -9.39 -22.93 -6.89
N SER A 144 -9.47 -22.35 -5.68
CA SER A 144 -10.11 -23.05 -4.55
C SER A 144 -11.61 -23.30 -4.81
N SER A 145 -12.24 -22.47 -5.63
CA SER A 145 -13.65 -22.62 -6.02
C SER A 145 -13.85 -23.69 -7.10
N GLU A 146 -12.90 -23.84 -8.02
CA GLU A 146 -12.92 -24.89 -9.06
C GLU A 146 -12.65 -26.28 -8.47
N GLN A 147 -11.69 -26.39 -7.55
CA GLN A 147 -11.35 -27.66 -6.91
C GLN A 147 -12.49 -28.22 -6.05
N SER A 148 -13.33 -27.34 -5.48
CA SER A 148 -14.53 -27.72 -4.74
C SER A 148 -15.69 -28.21 -5.63
N ARG A 149 -15.60 -28.05 -6.96
CA ARG A 149 -16.67 -28.42 -7.91
C ARG A 149 -16.43 -29.76 -8.61
N VAL A 150 -15.28 -30.39 -8.41
CA VAL A 150 -14.99 -31.72 -8.94
C VAL A 150 -15.53 -32.74 -7.91
N PRO A 151 -16.58 -33.51 -8.24
CA PRO A 151 -17.21 -34.48 -7.34
C PRO A 151 -16.35 -35.73 -7.11
#